data_AF-A0A259GAI9-F1
#
_entry.id   AF-A0A259GAI9-F1
#
_cell.length_a   1.000
_cell.length_b   1.000
_cell.length_c   1.000
_cell.angle_alpha   90.00
_cell.angle_beta   90.00
_cell.angle_gamma   90.00
#
_symmetry.space_group_name_H-M   'P 1'
#
loop_
_entity.id
_entity.type
_entity.pdbx_description
1 polymer ?
#
loop_
_entity_poly.entity_id
_entity_poly.type
_entity_poly.pdbx_seq_one_letter_code
_entity_poly.pdbx_strand_id
1 'polypeptide(L)'
;MASKQKKTATPETKKFPRKEVQVFLEKGDSDEMAARKMTAFMTTPELAALRVMRGAEQKSGNWEDIDVPALMDQLRDQASAVSRGDLTQAEAMLMNQATALQSLFARLAERGMGCDSAPAFEVNMRMALRAQNQFRATLETLAAIKNPPVIFAKQANIANGQQQINNGAPSRALESESQQSKLLEAQHGEWLDTGTAGAAIGVDKAMAAVGEIDRAENNRG
;
A
#
# COMPACT_ATOMS: atom_id res chain seq x y z
N MET A 1 -52.37 46.63 -13.42
CA MET A 1 -51.78 45.36 -13.89
C MET A 1 -50.84 44.87 -12.80
N ALA A 2 -51.27 43.86 -12.03
CA ALA A 2 -50.54 43.37 -10.86
C ALA A 2 -49.45 42.38 -11.29
N SER A 3 -48.19 42.74 -11.07
CA SER A 3 -47.03 41.88 -11.24
C SER A 3 -47.08 40.77 -10.19
N LYS A 4 -47.38 39.54 -10.63
CA LYS A 4 -47.30 38.35 -9.77
C LYS A 4 -45.82 38.04 -9.54
N GLN A 5 -45.30 38.47 -8.39
CA GLN A 5 -44.04 37.98 -7.86
C GLN A 5 -44.14 36.45 -7.69
N LYS A 6 -43.29 35.73 -8.44
CA LYS A 6 -43.13 34.29 -8.36
C LYS A 6 -42.53 33.98 -6.98
N LYS A 7 -43.35 33.44 -6.08
CA LYS A 7 -42.94 32.97 -4.75
C LYS A 7 -41.76 32.02 -4.91
N THR A 8 -40.59 32.44 -4.43
CA THR A 8 -39.44 31.57 -4.19
C THR A 8 -39.88 30.46 -3.26
N ALA A 9 -39.78 29.22 -3.73
CA ALA A 9 -40.07 28.04 -2.92
C ALA A 9 -39.13 28.04 -1.71
N THR A 10 -39.71 28.10 -0.51
CA THR A 10 -39.04 27.81 0.75
C THR A 10 -38.31 26.47 0.60
N PRO A 11 -37.02 26.33 0.96
CA PRO A 11 -36.35 25.04 0.86
C PRO A 11 -37.06 24.07 1.79
N GLU A 12 -37.72 23.06 1.22
CA GLU A 12 -38.22 21.92 1.97
C GLU A 12 -37.06 21.37 2.79
N THR A 13 -37.24 21.30 4.11
CA THR A 13 -36.30 20.61 5.00
C THR A 13 -36.22 19.16 4.55
N LYS A 14 -35.20 18.83 3.75
CA LYS A 14 -34.99 17.48 3.23
C LYS A 14 -34.95 16.51 4.40
N LYS A 15 -35.88 15.56 4.43
CA LYS A 15 -35.95 14.52 5.45
C LYS A 15 -34.64 13.72 5.40
N PHE A 16 -33.89 13.73 6.50
CA PHE A 16 -32.70 12.91 6.63
C PHE A 16 -33.09 11.46 6.99
N PRO A 17 -32.29 10.46 6.57
CA PRO A 17 -31.15 10.54 5.65
C PRO A 17 -31.58 10.60 4.17
N ARG A 18 -30.87 11.41 3.37
CA ARG A 18 -31.12 11.56 1.93
C ARG A 18 -30.55 10.37 1.18
N LYS A 19 -31.29 9.85 0.21
CA LYS A 19 -30.87 8.72 -0.64
C LYS A 19 -30.56 9.12 -2.08
N GLU A 20 -30.98 10.30 -2.48
CA GLU A 20 -30.81 10.83 -3.83
C GLU A 20 -29.60 11.74 -3.91
N VAL A 21 -28.82 11.57 -4.97
CA VAL A 21 -27.69 12.43 -5.32
C VAL A 21 -28.08 13.27 -6.52
N GLN A 22 -27.91 14.58 -6.39
CA GLN A 22 -28.31 15.53 -7.43
C GLN A 22 -27.10 15.91 -8.27
N VAL A 23 -27.24 15.77 -9.58
CA VAL A 23 -26.30 16.36 -10.55
C VAL A 23 -26.81 17.76 -10.86
N PHE A 24 -26.04 18.77 -10.48
CA PHE A 24 -26.42 20.17 -10.69
C PHE A 24 -26.20 20.58 -12.14
N LEU A 25 -27.26 21.11 -12.76
CA LEU A 25 -27.21 21.75 -14.07
C LEU A 25 -27.20 23.26 -13.88
N GLU A 26 -26.36 23.94 -14.65
CA GLU A 26 -26.25 25.39 -14.64
C GLU A 26 -27.25 26.02 -15.61
N LYS A 27 -27.64 27.27 -15.34
CA LYS A 27 -28.56 28.00 -16.21
C LYS A 27 -27.86 28.32 -17.53
N GLY A 28 -28.23 27.60 -18.59
CA GLY A 28 -27.59 27.68 -19.90
C GLY A 28 -26.96 26.37 -20.36
N ASP A 29 -27.01 25.31 -19.55
CA ASP A 29 -26.57 23.99 -19.99
C ASP A 29 -27.41 23.49 -21.18
N SER A 30 -26.74 23.07 -22.26
CA SER A 30 -27.39 22.33 -23.34
C SER A 30 -27.68 20.89 -22.91
N ASP A 31 -28.59 20.22 -23.63
CA ASP A 31 -28.90 18.80 -23.38
C ASP A 31 -27.65 17.91 -23.48
N GLU A 32 -26.72 18.25 -24.37
CA GLU A 32 -25.43 17.55 -24.48
C GLU A 32 -24.55 17.75 -23.25
N MET A 33 -24.50 18.96 -22.69
CA MET A 33 -23.74 19.22 -21.46
C MET A 33 -24.38 18.53 -20.25
N ALA A 34 -25.70 18.47 -20.18
CA ALA A 34 -26.41 17.69 -19.15
C ALA A 34 -26.08 16.20 -19.25
N ALA A 35 -26.10 15.62 -20.45
CA ALA A 35 -25.71 14.23 -20.69
C ALA A 35 -24.26 13.94 -20.30
N ARG A 36 -23.33 14.87 -20.63
CA ARG A 36 -21.92 14.77 -20.24
C ARG A 36 -21.74 14.83 -18.73
N LYS A 37 -22.40 15.76 -18.03
CA LYS A 37 -22.36 15.86 -16.55
C LYS A 37 -22.89 14.59 -15.88
N MET A 38 -23.99 14.03 -16.39
CA MET A 38 -24.52 12.75 -15.91
C MET A 38 -23.56 11.59 -16.15
N THR A 39 -22.96 11.51 -17.34
CA THR A 39 -21.98 10.47 -17.67
C THR A 39 -20.75 10.55 -16.78
N ALA A 40 -20.20 11.76 -16.58
CA ALA A 40 -19.07 12.00 -15.70
C ALA A 40 -19.38 11.56 -14.27
N PHE A 41 -20.57 11.91 -13.75
CA PHE A 41 -21.04 11.45 -12.44
C PHE A 41 -21.09 9.92 -12.36
N MET A 42 -21.60 9.26 -13.40
CA MET A 42 -21.71 7.79 -13.46
C MET A 42 -20.36 7.06 -13.40
N THR A 43 -19.28 7.72 -13.82
CA THR A 43 -17.91 7.18 -13.83
C THR A 43 -17.08 7.59 -12.62
N THR A 44 -17.66 8.31 -11.66
CA THR A 44 -16.92 8.71 -10.44
C THR A 44 -16.56 7.50 -9.57
N PRO A 45 -15.34 7.46 -8.99
CA PRO A 45 -14.94 6.38 -8.09
C PRO A 45 -15.84 6.30 -6.85
N GLU A 46 -16.36 7.43 -6.37
CA GLU A 46 -17.26 7.50 -5.23
C GLU A 46 -18.59 6.79 -5.51
N LEU A 47 -19.15 6.94 -6.72
CA LEU A 47 -20.38 6.25 -7.09
C LEU A 47 -20.16 4.74 -7.24
N ALA A 48 -18.99 4.33 -7.74
CA ALA A 48 -18.64 2.91 -7.81
C ALA A 48 -18.54 2.30 -6.40
N ALA A 49 -17.83 2.96 -5.48
CA ALA A 49 -17.72 2.54 -4.08
C ALA A 49 -19.10 2.50 -3.40
N LEU A 50 -19.93 3.52 -3.60
CA LEU A 50 -21.30 3.58 -3.07
C LEU A 50 -22.13 2.35 -3.50
N ARG A 51 -22.06 1.93 -4.76
CA ARG A 51 -22.83 0.77 -5.25
C ARG A 51 -22.42 -0.52 -4.55
N VAL A 52 -21.12 -0.70 -4.31
CA VAL A 52 -20.59 -1.86 -3.58
C VAL A 52 -21.04 -1.81 -2.12
N MET A 53 -20.86 -0.67 -1.45
CA MET A 53 -21.27 -0.49 -0.04
C MET A 53 -22.77 -0.68 0.14
N ARG A 54 -23.59 -0.17 -0.78
CA ARG A 54 -25.04 -0.42 -0.79
C ARG A 54 -25.34 -1.91 -0.86
N GLY A 55 -24.70 -2.65 -1.76
CA GLY A 55 -24.89 -4.09 -1.89
C GLY A 55 -24.51 -4.86 -0.64
N ALA A 56 -23.45 -4.44 0.05
CA ALA A 56 -22.99 -5.06 1.30
C ALA A 56 -23.91 -4.75 2.48
N GLU A 57 -24.31 -3.49 2.65
CA GLU A 57 -25.05 -3.01 3.84
C GLU A 57 -26.57 -3.12 3.71
N GLN A 58 -27.10 -3.47 2.54
CA GLN A 58 -28.54 -3.58 2.35
C GLN A 58 -29.17 -4.65 3.27
N LYS A 59 -28.43 -5.71 3.60
CA LYS A 59 -28.91 -6.79 4.47
C LYS A 59 -28.58 -6.60 5.94
N SER A 60 -27.64 -5.71 6.27
CA SER A 60 -27.22 -5.45 7.65
C SER A 60 -28.17 -4.50 8.40
N GLY A 61 -29.08 -3.83 7.70
CA GLY A 61 -29.99 -2.81 8.26
C GLY A 61 -29.37 -1.41 8.36
N ASN A 62 -28.04 -1.31 8.34
CA ASN A 62 -27.30 -0.05 8.47
C ASN A 62 -27.60 0.94 7.33
N TRP A 63 -27.99 0.44 6.15
CA TRP A 63 -28.25 1.28 4.98
C TRP A 63 -29.36 2.31 5.20
N GLU A 64 -30.33 2.03 6.07
CA GLU A 64 -31.44 2.94 6.34
C GLU A 64 -30.96 4.25 6.97
N ASP A 65 -29.93 4.21 7.80
CA ASP A 65 -29.39 5.37 8.51
C ASP A 65 -28.34 6.17 7.70
N ILE A 66 -27.81 5.60 6.62
CA ILE A 66 -26.74 6.24 5.81
C ILE A 66 -27.30 7.36 4.92
N ASP A 67 -26.82 8.60 5.10
CA ASP A 67 -27.05 9.69 4.13
C ASP A 67 -26.12 9.52 2.93
N VAL A 68 -26.70 9.24 1.76
CA VAL A 68 -25.95 8.90 0.54
C VAL A 68 -25.07 10.07 0.06
N PRO A 69 -25.57 11.33 0.01
CA PRO A 69 -24.70 12.47 -0.32
C PRO A 69 -23.52 12.63 0.63
N ALA A 70 -23.74 12.53 1.95
CA ALA A 70 -22.65 12.63 2.93
C ALA A 70 -21.62 11.50 2.77
N LEU A 71 -22.05 10.28 2.46
CA LEU A 71 -21.14 9.18 2.17
C LEU A 71 -20.31 9.45 0.91
N MET A 72 -20.91 9.97 -0.16
CA MET A 72 -20.16 10.32 -1.37
C MET A 72 -19.14 11.44 -1.13
N ASP A 73 -19.51 12.47 -0.38
CA ASP A 73 -18.58 13.54 -0.03
C ASP A 73 -17.42 13.01 0.83
N GLN A 74 -17.72 12.15 1.82
CA GLN A 74 -16.68 11.49 2.60
C GLN A 74 -15.73 10.65 1.72
N LEU A 75 -16.24 9.84 0.80
CA LEU A 75 -15.41 9.04 -0.11
C LEU A 75 -14.48 9.92 -0.96
N ARG A 76 -14.99 11.07 -1.43
CA ARG A 76 -14.20 12.05 -2.18
C ARG A 76 -13.12 12.70 -1.32
N ASP A 77 -13.44 13.03 -0.08
CA ASP A 77 -12.50 13.63 0.86
C ASP A 77 -11.36 12.68 1.21
N GLN A 78 -11.65 11.39 1.36
CA GLN A 78 -10.64 10.35 1.59
C GLN A 78 -9.67 10.22 0.41
N ALA A 79 -10.19 10.15 -0.82
CA ALA A 79 -9.36 10.11 -2.01
C ALA A 79 -8.51 11.40 -2.16
N SER A 80 -9.10 12.54 -1.84
CA SER A 80 -8.43 13.84 -1.88
C SER A 80 -7.39 14.01 -0.77
N ALA A 81 -7.56 13.38 0.39
CA ALA A 81 -6.55 13.40 1.45
C ALA A 81 -5.28 12.65 1.01
N VAL A 82 -5.47 11.45 0.43
CA VAL A 82 -4.36 10.65 -0.12
C VAL A 82 -3.63 11.38 -1.24
N SER A 83 -4.34 12.06 -2.14
CA SER A 83 -3.71 12.83 -3.22
C SER A 83 -2.89 14.03 -2.72
N ARG A 84 -3.21 14.55 -1.52
CA ARG A 84 -2.43 15.58 -0.82
C ARG A 84 -1.29 15.01 0.05
N GLY A 85 -1.11 13.69 0.06
CA GLY A 85 -0.08 13.02 0.86
C GLY A 85 -0.48 12.74 2.32
N ASP A 86 -1.74 12.97 2.71
CA ASP A 86 -2.24 12.55 4.02
C ASP A 86 -2.68 11.09 3.97
N LEU A 87 -1.86 10.22 4.58
CA LEU A 87 -2.10 8.78 4.64
C LEU A 87 -2.64 8.34 6.01
N THR A 88 -2.97 9.27 6.91
CA THR A 88 -3.36 8.97 8.30
C THR A 88 -4.48 7.94 8.38
N GLN A 89 -5.51 8.11 7.54
CA GLN A 89 -6.64 7.17 7.52
C GLN A 89 -6.25 5.80 6.96
N ALA A 90 -5.45 5.75 5.89
CA ALA A 90 -5.00 4.49 5.30
C ALA A 90 -4.13 3.71 6.28
N GLU A 91 -3.24 4.41 7.01
CA GLU A 91 -2.41 3.83 8.07
C GLU A 91 -3.27 3.26 9.20
N ALA A 92 -4.23 4.03 9.69
CA ALA A 92 -5.17 3.58 10.73
C ALA A 92 -6.00 2.38 10.25
N MET A 93 -6.46 2.39 9.00
CA MET A 93 -7.22 1.29 8.39
C MET A 93 -6.39 0.01 8.34
N LEU A 94 -5.16 0.06 7.82
CA LEU A 94 -4.27 -1.10 7.73
C LEU A 94 -3.91 -1.63 9.12
N MET A 95 -3.65 -0.74 10.08
CA MET A 95 -3.37 -1.14 11.46
C MET A 95 -4.57 -1.88 12.09
N ASN A 96 -5.78 -1.34 11.95
CA ASN A 96 -7.00 -1.95 12.48
C ASN A 96 -7.31 -3.29 11.80
N GLN A 97 -7.09 -3.40 10.48
CA GLN A 97 -7.25 -4.65 9.73
C GLN A 97 -6.24 -5.72 10.21
N ALA A 98 -4.98 -5.32 10.44
CA ALA A 98 -3.97 -6.21 10.98
C ALA A 98 -4.36 -6.73 12.37
N THR A 99 -4.85 -5.87 13.27
CA THR A 99 -5.33 -6.25 14.60
C THR A 99 -6.52 -7.22 14.53
N ALA A 100 -7.48 -6.98 13.63
CA ALA A 100 -8.62 -7.87 13.43
C ALA A 100 -8.19 -9.26 12.94
N LEU A 101 -7.27 -9.32 11.97
CA LEU A 101 -6.73 -10.57 11.44
C LEU A 101 -5.87 -11.33 12.47
N GLN A 102 -5.10 -10.62 13.30
CA GLN A 102 -4.38 -11.21 14.44
C GLN A 102 -5.35 -11.85 15.43
N SER A 103 -6.45 -11.14 15.76
CA SER A 103 -7.49 -11.66 16.65
C SER A 103 -8.17 -12.90 16.07
N LEU A 104 -8.42 -12.92 14.76
CA LEU A 104 -8.96 -14.07 14.05
C LEU A 104 -7.99 -15.26 14.08
N PHE A 105 -6.69 -15.02 13.87
CA PHE A 105 -5.65 -16.03 14.01
C PHE A 105 -5.68 -16.67 15.41
N ALA A 106 -5.64 -15.85 16.47
CA ALA A 106 -5.64 -16.33 17.84
C ALA A 106 -6.84 -17.24 18.13
N ARG A 107 -8.05 -16.80 17.78
CA ARG A 107 -9.28 -17.58 17.99
C ARG A 107 -9.30 -18.89 17.20
N LEU A 108 -8.84 -18.89 15.95
CA LEU A 108 -8.79 -20.10 15.13
C LEU A 108 -7.71 -21.08 15.61
N ALA A 109 -6.56 -20.58 16.07
CA ALA A 109 -5.49 -21.39 16.62
C ALA A 109 -5.93 -22.06 17.94
N GLU A 110 -6.50 -21.29 18.87
CA GLU A 110 -7.07 -21.81 20.12
C GLU A 110 -8.14 -22.87 19.85
N ARG A 111 -9.08 -22.59 18.93
CA ARG A 111 -10.11 -23.54 18.53
C ARG A 111 -9.52 -24.80 17.90
N GLY A 112 -8.50 -24.66 17.06
CA GLY A 112 -7.79 -25.78 16.43
C GLY A 112 -7.13 -26.68 17.47
N MET A 113 -6.36 -26.10 18.40
CA MET A 113 -5.67 -26.82 19.47
C MET A 113 -6.62 -27.58 20.41
N GLY A 114 -7.86 -27.10 20.56
CA GLY A 114 -8.90 -27.79 21.32
C GLY A 114 -9.67 -28.88 20.54
N CYS A 115 -9.32 -29.16 19.29
CA CYS A 115 -9.97 -30.21 18.50
C CYS A 115 -9.29 -31.57 18.68
N ASP A 116 -10.04 -32.59 19.08
CA ASP A 116 -9.53 -33.97 19.16
C ASP A 116 -9.45 -34.67 17.79
N SER A 117 -10.24 -34.19 16.82
CA SER A 117 -10.27 -34.76 15.47
C SER A 117 -9.25 -34.06 14.55
N ALA A 118 -8.43 -34.85 13.86
CA ALA A 118 -7.47 -34.34 12.89
C ALA A 118 -8.11 -33.46 11.79
N PRO A 119 -9.30 -33.78 11.23
CA PRO A 119 -9.93 -32.93 10.21
C PRO A 119 -10.33 -31.54 10.75
N ALA A 120 -10.87 -31.47 11.97
CA ALA A 120 -11.25 -30.19 12.57
C ALA A 120 -10.01 -29.37 12.95
N PHE A 121 -8.97 -30.02 13.47
CA PHE A 121 -7.68 -29.39 13.73
C PHE A 121 -7.11 -28.77 12.45
N GLU A 122 -7.04 -29.54 11.35
CA GLU A 122 -6.48 -29.10 10.08
C GLU A 122 -7.24 -27.89 9.50
N VAL A 123 -8.57 -27.92 9.47
CA VAL A 123 -9.38 -26.82 8.93
C VAL A 123 -9.16 -25.53 9.70
N ASN A 124 -9.16 -25.59 11.04
CA ASN A 124 -8.94 -24.42 11.89
C ASN A 124 -7.51 -23.89 11.73
N MET A 125 -6.50 -24.76 11.79
CA MET A 125 -5.10 -24.36 11.66
C MET A 125 -4.78 -23.77 10.29
N ARG A 126 -5.34 -24.35 9.21
CA ARG A 126 -5.17 -23.81 7.85
C ARG A 126 -5.73 -22.39 7.73
N MET A 127 -6.92 -22.14 8.29
CA MET A 127 -7.52 -20.80 8.29
C MET A 127 -6.75 -19.84 9.21
N ALA A 128 -6.26 -20.30 10.36
CA ALA A 128 -5.43 -19.52 11.27
C ALA A 128 -4.15 -19.05 10.56
N LEU A 129 -3.37 -19.97 9.98
CA LEU A 129 -2.13 -19.65 9.28
C LEU A 129 -2.37 -18.75 8.06
N ARG A 130 -3.53 -18.86 7.40
CA ARG A 130 -3.93 -17.90 6.37
C ARG A 130 -4.15 -16.51 6.95
N ALA A 131 -4.90 -16.38 8.05
CA ALA A 131 -5.08 -15.09 8.74
C ALA A 131 -3.74 -14.50 9.20
N GLN A 132 -2.82 -15.35 9.68
CA GLN A 132 -1.47 -14.96 10.06
C GLN A 132 -0.70 -14.31 8.90
N ASN A 133 -0.69 -15.00 7.75
CA ASN A 133 -0.03 -14.50 6.55
C ASN A 133 -0.63 -13.17 6.07
N GLN A 134 -1.95 -12.99 6.19
CA GLN A 134 -2.62 -11.75 5.77
C GLN A 134 -2.30 -10.56 6.68
N PHE A 135 -2.28 -10.72 8.02
CA PHE A 135 -1.92 -9.59 8.88
C PHE A 135 -0.45 -9.19 8.69
N ARG A 136 0.45 -10.16 8.49
CA ARG A 136 1.86 -9.88 8.17
C ARG A 136 1.98 -9.05 6.89
N ALA A 137 1.31 -9.46 5.81
CA ALA A 137 1.31 -8.72 4.55
C ALA A 137 0.72 -7.30 4.70
N THR A 138 -0.28 -7.13 5.57
CA THR A 138 -0.87 -5.82 5.89
C THR A 138 0.16 -4.90 6.58
N LEU A 139 0.93 -5.43 7.54
CA LEU A 139 2.00 -4.69 8.21
C LEU A 139 3.19 -4.40 7.28
N GLU A 140 3.53 -5.32 6.38
CA GLU A 140 4.54 -5.10 5.33
C GLU A 140 4.11 -3.97 4.39
N THR A 141 2.81 -3.90 4.04
CA THR A 141 2.24 -2.81 3.24
C THR A 141 2.34 -1.47 3.98
N LEU A 142 2.00 -1.44 5.28
CA LEU A 142 2.14 -0.26 6.11
C LEU A 142 3.61 0.20 6.22
N ALA A 143 4.54 -0.74 6.37
CA ALA A 143 5.97 -0.44 6.40
C ALA A 143 6.47 0.14 5.07
N ALA A 144 6.01 -0.40 3.93
CA ALA A 144 6.34 0.12 2.61
C ALA A 144 5.74 1.51 2.35
N ILE A 145 4.56 1.81 2.91
CA ILE A 145 3.97 3.16 2.89
C ILE A 145 4.85 4.15 3.68
N LYS A 146 5.27 3.78 4.90
CA LYS A 146 6.11 4.62 5.76
C LYS A 146 7.52 4.81 5.22
N ASN A 147 8.08 3.76 4.62
CA ASN A 147 9.45 3.70 4.13
C ASN A 147 9.45 3.10 2.72
N PRO A 148 9.14 3.90 1.67
CA PRO A 148 9.10 3.40 0.31
C PRO A 148 10.47 2.85 -0.09
N PRO A 149 10.55 1.67 -0.74
CA PRO A 149 11.82 1.09 -1.14
C PRO A 149 12.54 2.03 -2.09
N VAL A 150 13.81 2.31 -1.80
CA VAL A 150 14.66 3.11 -2.68
C VAL A 150 15.02 2.25 -3.90
N ILE A 151 14.27 2.43 -4.98
CA ILE A 151 14.58 1.81 -6.26
C ILE A 151 15.64 2.68 -6.94
N PHE A 152 16.91 2.28 -6.85
CA PHE A 152 17.95 2.83 -7.71
C PHE A 152 17.72 2.32 -9.13
N ALA A 153 16.92 3.05 -9.90
CA ALA A 153 16.88 2.85 -11.34
C ALA A 153 18.30 3.16 -11.85
N LYS A 154 19.06 2.13 -12.21
CA LYS A 154 20.25 2.30 -13.06
C LYS A 154 19.75 2.92 -14.35
N GLN A 155 19.80 4.25 -14.45
CA GLN A 155 19.59 4.96 -15.69
C GLN A 155 20.69 4.51 -16.64
N ALA A 156 20.38 3.50 -17.47
CA ALA A 156 21.16 3.21 -18.63
C ALA A 156 20.87 4.33 -19.63
N ASN A 157 21.58 5.45 -19.52
CA ASN A 157 21.71 6.41 -20.62
C ASN A 157 22.51 5.72 -21.73
N ILE A 158 21.86 4.81 -22.47
CA ILE A 158 22.41 4.23 -23.69
C ILE A 158 22.27 5.29 -24.77
N ALA A 159 23.22 6.22 -24.78
CA ALA A 159 23.39 7.18 -25.84
C ALA A 159 24.07 6.48 -27.03
N ASN A 160 23.29 5.94 -27.96
CA ASN A 160 23.81 5.52 -29.28
C ASN A 160 24.03 6.73 -30.23
N GLY A 161 24.32 7.92 -29.68
CA GLY A 161 24.52 9.16 -30.42
C GLY A 161 24.47 10.40 -29.52
N GLN A 162 24.86 11.56 -30.07
CA GLN A 162 24.80 12.85 -29.37
C GLN A 162 23.34 13.23 -29.09
N GLN A 163 22.89 13.03 -27.85
CA GLN A 163 21.56 13.50 -27.43
C GLN A 163 21.67 14.95 -26.96
N GLN A 164 21.10 15.88 -27.73
CA GLN A 164 20.85 17.25 -27.28
C GLN A 164 19.56 17.26 -26.46
N ILE A 165 19.68 17.56 -25.17
CA ILE A 165 18.54 17.73 -24.27
C ILE A 165 18.06 19.18 -24.41
N ASN A 166 17.02 19.41 -25.20
CA ASN A 166 16.34 20.71 -25.25
C ASN A 166 15.26 20.77 -24.15
N ASN A 167 15.66 21.10 -22.93
CA ASN A 167 14.69 21.59 -21.94
C ASN A 167 14.43 23.07 -22.25
N GLY A 168 13.23 23.38 -22.75
CA GLY A 168 12.91 24.69 -23.33
C GLY A 168 12.86 25.85 -22.32
N ALA A 169 13.69 26.88 -22.54
CA ALA A 169 13.35 28.29 -22.78
C ALA A 169 14.65 29.14 -22.96
N PRO A 170 14.70 30.16 -23.84
CA PRO A 170 15.95 30.77 -24.26
C PRO A 170 16.34 31.99 -23.41
N SER A 171 17.63 32.17 -23.07
CA SER A 171 18.30 33.48 -23.24
C SER A 171 19.80 33.44 -22.92
N ARG A 172 20.53 34.12 -23.81
CA ARG A 172 21.88 34.69 -23.71
C ARG A 172 23.08 33.73 -23.62
N ALA A 173 23.76 33.67 -24.76
CA ALA A 173 25.15 33.28 -24.91
C ALA A 173 26.06 33.98 -23.89
N LEU A 174 26.87 33.18 -23.22
CA LEU A 174 28.15 33.55 -22.64
C LEU A 174 29.07 32.34 -22.90
N GLU A 175 30.11 32.56 -23.70
CA GLU A 175 31.21 31.61 -23.83
C GLU A 175 31.79 31.35 -22.45
N SER A 176 31.88 30.08 -22.06
CA SER A 176 32.65 29.69 -20.89
C SER A 176 33.52 28.51 -21.32
N GLU A 177 34.80 28.79 -21.45
CA GLU A 177 35.85 27.82 -21.78
C GLU A 177 35.76 26.60 -20.87
N SER A 178 35.92 25.42 -21.47
CA SER A 178 35.95 24.14 -20.77
C SER A 178 37.18 24.06 -19.86
N GLN A 179 37.01 24.25 -18.55
CA GLN A 179 38.01 23.79 -17.60
C GLN A 179 37.86 22.27 -17.44
N GLN A 180 38.83 21.53 -17.99
CA GLN A 180 39.03 20.11 -17.73
C GLN A 180 39.22 19.90 -16.22
N SER A 181 38.36 19.10 -15.61
CA SER A 181 38.50 18.64 -14.23
C SER A 181 39.71 17.71 -14.09
N LYS A 182 40.91 18.28 -13.90
CA LYS A 182 42.12 17.57 -13.46
C LYS A 182 42.13 17.51 -11.92
N LEU A 183 41.26 16.72 -11.33
CA LEU A 183 41.26 16.47 -9.90
C LEU A 183 41.07 14.97 -9.61
N LEU A 184 42.19 14.35 -9.21
CA LEU A 184 42.43 13.00 -8.67
C LEU A 184 43.05 11.95 -9.61
N GLU A 185 44.16 12.32 -10.24
CA GLU A 185 45.28 11.39 -10.48
C GLU A 185 46.54 12.01 -9.90
N ALA A 186 46.88 11.62 -8.66
CA ALA A 186 48.24 11.58 -8.09
C ALA A 186 48.17 11.55 -6.55
N GLN A 187 47.95 10.37 -5.96
CA GLN A 187 48.83 9.95 -4.86
C GLN A 187 49.27 8.52 -5.12
N HIS A 188 50.58 8.38 -5.22
CA HIS A 188 51.29 7.14 -5.43
C HIS A 188 51.08 6.17 -4.27
N GLY A 189 50.82 4.92 -4.62
CA GLY A 189 51.42 3.73 -3.99
C GLY A 189 51.33 3.60 -2.48
N GLU A 190 50.25 3.00 -2.01
CA GLU A 190 50.28 2.01 -0.94
C GLU A 190 49.16 1.00 -1.19
N TRP A 191 49.51 -0.18 -1.69
CA TRP A 191 48.65 -1.35 -1.62
C TRP A 191 48.57 -1.76 -0.15
N LEU A 192 47.58 -1.23 0.56
CA LEU A 192 47.24 -1.71 1.89
C LEU A 192 46.33 -2.93 1.73
N ASP A 193 46.97 -4.07 1.50
CA ASP A 193 46.47 -5.35 2.00
C ASP A 193 46.33 -5.23 3.52
N THR A 194 45.10 -4.99 4.00
CA THR A 194 44.77 -5.11 5.42
C THR A 194 44.06 -6.45 5.66
N GLY A 195 44.68 -7.54 5.24
CA GLY A 195 44.44 -8.86 5.80
C GLY A 195 44.73 -8.86 7.29
N THR A 196 43.71 -8.56 8.11
CA THR A 196 43.79 -8.79 9.55
C THR A 196 43.65 -10.28 9.81
N ALA A 197 44.71 -10.92 10.29
CA ALA A 197 44.65 -12.27 10.84
C ALA A 197 43.81 -12.25 12.12
N GLY A 198 42.62 -12.85 12.06
CA GLY A 198 41.81 -13.09 13.26
C GLY A 198 42.51 -14.06 14.20
N ALA A 199 42.65 -13.68 15.47
CA ALA A 199 43.25 -14.51 16.50
C ALA A 199 42.49 -15.84 16.67
N ALA A 200 43.22 -16.95 16.71
CA ALA A 200 42.71 -18.25 17.06
C ALA A 200 42.24 -18.23 18.53
N ILE A 201 40.95 -18.48 18.76
CA ILE A 201 40.43 -18.70 20.10
C ILE A 201 40.80 -20.14 20.49
N GLY A 202 41.80 -20.28 21.36
CA GLY A 202 42.11 -21.52 22.04
C GLY A 202 41.06 -21.78 23.11
N VAL A 203 40.14 -22.72 22.87
CA VAL A 203 39.50 -23.46 23.95
C VAL A 203 40.23 -24.78 24.06
N ASP A 204 40.87 -24.96 25.21
CA ASP A 204 41.79 -26.04 25.51
C ASP A 204 41.23 -27.44 25.27
N LYS A 205 42.14 -28.24 24.74
CA LYS A 205 42.02 -29.66 24.44
C LYS A 205 42.48 -30.45 25.65
N ALA A 206 41.57 -31.07 26.40
CA ALA A 206 41.89 -32.18 27.28
C ALA A 206 41.52 -33.49 26.56
N MET A 207 42.45 -34.02 25.78
CA MET A 207 42.39 -35.38 25.26
C MET A 207 42.78 -36.35 26.39
N ALA A 208 41.91 -37.29 26.71
CA ALA A 208 42.29 -38.53 27.37
C ALA A 208 42.31 -39.64 26.31
N ALA A 209 43.45 -40.32 26.21
CA ALA A 209 43.60 -41.56 25.45
C ALA A 209 43.40 -42.77 26.38
N VAL A 210 43.37 -43.97 25.77
CA VAL A 210 43.27 -45.33 26.32
C VAL A 210 41.81 -45.85 26.38
N GLY A 211 41.41 -46.95 25.75
CA GLY A 211 42.16 -48.05 25.14
C GLY A 211 41.26 -48.95 24.28
N GLU A 212 41.76 -50.16 24.04
CA GLU A 212 41.69 -50.98 22.82
C GLU A 212 40.53 -52.01 22.78
N ILE A 213 40.23 -52.54 21.57
CA ILE A 213 39.61 -53.86 21.27
C ILE A 213 38.05 -53.88 21.35
N ASP A 214 37.24 -54.32 20.37
CA ASP A 214 37.41 -55.41 19.39
C ASP A 214 36.56 -55.24 18.11
N ARG A 215 37.03 -55.87 17.04
CA ARG A 215 36.40 -55.97 15.70
C ARG A 215 35.77 -57.36 15.57
N ALA A 216 34.53 -57.46 15.09
CA ALA A 216 34.00 -58.64 14.40
C ALA A 216 32.98 -58.15 13.35
N GLU A 217 33.31 -58.09 12.06
CA GLU A 217 33.51 -59.17 11.08
C GLU A 217 32.21 -59.51 10.33
N ASN A 218 32.28 -59.27 9.04
CA ASN A 218 31.27 -59.49 8.02
C ASN A 218 31.11 -60.99 7.78
N ASN A 219 29.88 -61.50 7.64
CA ASN A 219 29.67 -62.75 6.91
C ASN A 219 28.35 -62.77 6.14
N ARG A 220 28.48 -63.22 4.90
CA ARG A 220 27.46 -63.39 3.87
C ARG A 220 26.40 -64.42 4.27
N GLY A 221 25.18 -64.13 3.82
CA GLY A 221 24.10 -65.07 3.48
C GLY A 221 23.28 -64.44 2.38
#